data_AF-A0A2V9U1P0-F1
#
_entry.id   AF-A0A2V9U1P0-F1
#
_cell.length_a   1.000
_cell.length_b   1.000
_cell.length_c   1.000
_cell.angle_alpha   90.00
_cell.angle_beta   90.00
_cell.angle_gamma   90.00
#
_symmetry.space_group_name_H-M   'P 1'
#
loop_
_entity.id
_entity.type
_entity.pdbx_description
1 polymer ?
#
loop_
_entity_poly.entity_id
_entity_poly.type
_entity_poly.pdbx_seq_one_letter_code
_entity_poly.pdbx_strand_id
1 'polypeptide(L)' 'METHSIVVLDFGAQYSQLIARRIRELNVFSVVLPCTSSLDEIRSHSPAGIVLSGG' A
#
# COMPACT_ATOMS: atom_id res chain seq x y z
N MET A 1 6.86 18.73 -4.13
CA MET A 1 6.86 17.91 -2.90
C MET A 1 6.48 16.51 -3.34
N GLU A 2 7.43 15.60 -3.37
CA GLU A 2 7.17 14.21 -3.75
C GLU A 2 6.39 13.56 -2.61
N THR A 3 5.11 13.27 -2.83
CA THR A 3 4.26 12.64 -1.83
C THR A 3 4.61 11.16 -1.78
N HIS A 4 5.58 10.82 -0.94
CA HIS A 4 6.03 9.45 -0.71
C HIS A 4 4.86 8.62 -0.17
N SER A 5 4.34 7.70 -0.97
CA SER A 5 3.22 6.84 -0.63
C SER A 5 3.70 5.45 -0.21
N ILE A 6 2.92 4.74 0.60
CA ILE A 6 3.12 3.32 0.86
C ILE A 6 2.01 2.53 0.17
N VAL A 7 2.40 1.63 -0.73
CA VAL A 7 1.47 0.71 -1.38
C VAL A 7 1.39 -0.57 -0.57
N VAL A 8 0.20 -0.96 -0.15
CA VAL A 8 -0.08 -2.23 0.52
C VAL A 8 -0.70 -3.17 -0.50
N LEU A 9 0.02 -4.22 -0.90
CA LEU A 9 -0.48 -5.26 -1.79
C LEU A 9 -1.22 -6.32 -0.98
N ASP A 10 -2.51 -6.45 -1.23
CA ASP A 10 -3.40 -7.39 -0.55
C ASP A 10 -3.40 -8.76 -1.26
N PHE A 11 -2.94 -9.78 -0.55
CA PHE A 11 -2.95 -11.19 -0.99
C PHE A 11 -4.12 -11.99 -0.39
N GLY A 12 -5.06 -11.33 0.30
CA GLY A 12 -6.19 -11.97 0.96
C GLY A 12 -6.11 -11.97 2.49
N ALA A 13 -5.14 -11.27 3.09
CA ALA A 13 -5.05 -11.15 4.54
C ALA A 13 -6.26 -10.40 5.09
N GLN A 14 -6.82 -10.91 6.18
CA GLN A 14 -7.84 -10.21 6.97
C GLN A 14 -7.35 -8.85 7.52
N TYR A 15 -6.04 -8.60 7.53
CA TYR A 15 -5.42 -7.47 8.19
C TYR A 15 -4.86 -6.38 7.26
N SER A 16 -5.01 -6.50 5.93
CA SER A 16 -4.49 -5.52 4.95
C SER A 16 -4.97 -4.08 5.24
N GLN A 17 -6.21 -3.94 5.68
CA GLN A 17 -6.77 -2.63 6.08
C GLN A 17 -6.18 -2.09 7.39
N LEU A 18 -5.82 -2.96 8.35
CA LEU A 18 -5.18 -2.55 9.60
C LEU A 18 -3.77 -2.01 9.34
N ILE A 19 -3.03 -2.67 8.44
CA ILE A 19 -1.71 -2.21 8.00
C ILE A 19 -1.82 -0.80 7.40
N ALA A 20 -2.75 -0.60 6.45
CA ALA A 20 -2.98 0.71 5.86
C ALA A 20 -3.38 1.77 6.88
N ARG A 21 -4.21 1.40 7.87
CA ARG A 21 -4.58 2.28 9.00
C ARG A 21 -3.37 2.69 9.83
N ARG A 22 -2.51 1.73 10.22
CA ARG A 22 -1.27 2.03 10.97
C ARG A 22 -0.36 3.00 10.24
N ILE A 23 -0.25 2.88 8.91
CA ILE A 23 0.56 3.82 8.11
C ILE A 23 -0.06 5.22 8.11
N ARG A 24 -1.39 5.33 8.02
CA ARG A 24 -2.09 6.63 8.10
C ARG A 24 -1.96 7.29 9.48
N GLU A 25 -1.91 6.50 10.55
CA GLU A 25 -1.64 7.00 11.91
C GLU A 25 -0.25 7.65 12.03
N LEU A 26 0.70 7.27 11.17
CA LEU A 26 2.03 7.89 11.07
C LEU A 26 2.04 9.14 10.17
N ASN A 27 0.88 9.64 9.74
CA ASN A 27 0.73 10.75 8.77
C ASN A 27 1.37 10.47 7.40
N VAL A 28 1.47 9.19 7.01
CA VAL A 28 1.98 8.78 5.71
C VAL A 28 0.81 8.36 4.82
N PHE A 29 0.82 8.79 3.56
CA PHE A 29 -0.20 8.40 2.60
C PHE A 29 -0.06 6.91 2.25
N SER A 30 -1.14 6.15 2.35
CA SER A 30 -1.16 4.73 2.02
C SER A 30 -2.33 4.33 1.13
N VAL A 31 -2.07 3.46 0.17
CA VAL A 31 -3.05 2.87 -0.74
C VAL A 31 -3.03 1.35 -0.60
N VAL A 32 -4.21 0.72 -0.60
CA VAL A 32 -4.32 -0.74 -0.63
C VAL A 32 -4.69 -1.13 -2.05
N LEU A 33 -3.89 -2.01 -2.64
CA LEU A 33 -4.06 -2.53 -3.99
C LEU A 33 -4.11 -4.06 -3.93
N PRO A 34 -4.92 -4.74 -4.74
CA PRO A 34 -4.88 -6.21 -4.82
C PRO A 34 -3.54 -6.70 -5.39
N CYS A 35 -3.12 -7.93 -5.04
CA CYS A 35 -1.87 -8.51 -5.56
C CYS A 35 -1.84 -8.72 -7.08
N THR A 36 -3.00 -8.63 -7.73
CA THR A 36 -3.18 -8.69 -9.18
C THR A 36 -3.01 -7.34 -9.89
N SER A 37 -2.75 -6.27 -9.14
CA SER A 37 -2.58 -4.92 -9.70
C SER A 37 -1.36 -4.85 -10.61
N SER A 38 -1.47 -4.06 -11.67
CA SER A 38 -0.39 -3.92 -12.65
C SER A 38 0.78 -3.11 -12.07
N LEU A 39 2.00 -3.44 -12.50
CA LEU A 39 3.21 -2.68 -12.15
C LEU A 39 3.10 -1.19 -12.50
N ASP A 40 2.38 -0.86 -13.57
CA ASP A 40 2.14 0.52 -14.00
C ASP A 40 1.30 1.30 -12.98
N GLU A 41 0.24 0.70 -12.47
CA GLU A 41 -0.61 1.28 -11.43
C GLU A 41 0.17 1.52 -10.14
N ILE A 42 0.97 0.54 -9.72
CA ILE A 42 1.86 0.66 -8.55
C ILE A 42 2.85 1.80 -8.75
N ARG A 43 3.45 1.92 -9.93
CA ARG A 43 4.39 3.01 -10.26
C ARG A 43 3.72 4.37 -10.34
N SER A 44 2.47 4.44 -10.79
CA SER A 44 1.70 5.69 -10.84
C SER A 44 1.49 6.30 -9.46
N HIS A 45 1.55 5.50 -8.39
CA HIS A 45 1.47 6.00 -7.02
C HIS A 45 2.81 6.52 -6.47
N SER A 46 3.92 6.36 -7.21
CA SER A 46 5.27 6.73 -6.76
C SER A 46 5.56 6.28 -5.32
N PRO A 47 5.40 4.97 -5.02
CA PRO A 47 5.56 4.47 -3.66
C PRO A 47 7.00 4.62 -3.19
N ALA A 48 7.16 5.16 -1.98
CA ALA A 48 8.42 5.09 -1.25
C ALA A 48 8.66 3.69 -0.65
N GLY A 49 7.62 2.87 -0.54
CA GLY A 49 7.71 1.50 -0.05
C GLY A 49 6.48 0.67 -0.40
N ILE A 50 6.67 -0.65 -0.43
CA ILE A 50 5.62 -1.62 -0.71
C ILE A 50 5.52 -2.60 0.47
N VAL A 51 4.31 -2.81 0.96
CA VAL A 51 4.00 -3.80 1.99
C VAL A 51 3.23 -4.94 1.34
N LEU A 52 3.75 -6.15 1.38
CA LEU A 52 3.04 -7.35 0.95
C LEU A 52 2.23 -7.87 2.13
N SER A 53 0.90 -7.87 2.03
CA SER A 53 0.06 -8.50 3.05
C SER A 53 0.22 -10.02 3.00
N GLY A 54 -0.12 -10.69 4.10
CA GLY A 54 -0.25 -12.15 4.11
C GLY A 54 -1.54 -12.64 3.45
N GLY A 55 -1.89 -13.90 3.76
CA GLY A 55 -3.20 -14.52 3.59
C GLY A 55 -3.70 -15.02 4.94
#